data_AF-A0A4R9BK23-F1
#
_entry.id   AF-A0A4R9BK23-F1
#
_cell.length_a   1.000
_cell.length_b   1.000
_cell.length_c   1.000
_cell.angle_alpha   90.00
_cell.angle_beta   90.00
_cell.angle_gamma   90.00
#
_symmetry.space_group_name_H-M   'P 1'
#
loop_
_entity.id
_entity.type
_entity.pdbx_description
1 polymer ?
#
loop_
_entity_poly.entity_id
_entity_poly.type
_entity_poly.pdbx_seq_one_letter_code
_entity_poly.pdbx_strand_id
1 'polypeptide(L)'
;MTDFRSQRMPSPDGLGIAKGRLEKAWDSYVKAVRPVTDPIVKHLAPVLMPLARGATFDLLGFWISWHLLGGFEGLQSQLGMSRSAIYRRVALFRKVFGEHPDVYRFPGIDLNVEGFIRGGFAPDTTAETTAETAAAKVEHSE
;
A
#
# COMPACT_ATOMS: atom_id res chain seq x y z
N MET A 1 -25.18 -4.37 -7.22
CA MET A 1 -24.07 -5.15 -6.64
C MET A 1 -24.39 -5.31 -5.17
N THR A 2 -24.55 -6.54 -4.69
CA THR A 2 -25.06 -6.82 -3.34
C THR A 2 -23.95 -6.56 -2.31
N ASP A 3 -24.21 -5.68 -1.35
CA ASP A 3 -23.32 -5.35 -0.24
C ASP A 3 -23.56 -6.34 0.90
N PHE A 4 -22.52 -7.05 1.35
CA PHE A 4 -22.57 -8.11 2.35
C PHE A 4 -22.15 -7.65 3.76
N ARG A 5 -22.04 -6.34 3.99
CA ARG A 5 -21.65 -5.78 5.30
C ARG A 5 -22.82 -5.82 6.29
N SER A 6 -22.52 -6.17 7.55
CA SER A 6 -23.48 -6.22 8.66
C SER A 6 -24.05 -4.86 9.06
N GLN A 7 -23.31 -3.78 8.79
CA GLN A 7 -23.79 -2.40 8.81
C GLN A 7 -23.48 -1.75 7.47
N ARG A 8 -24.50 -1.16 6.83
CA ARG A 8 -24.31 -0.38 5.60
C ARG A 8 -23.53 0.89 5.92
N MET A 9 -22.42 1.10 5.22
CA MET A 9 -21.77 2.41 5.19
C MET A 9 -22.67 3.42 4.45
N PRO A 10 -22.64 4.71 4.82
CA PRO A 10 -23.47 5.74 4.21
C PRO A 10 -23.16 5.96 2.72
N SER A 11 -21.97 5.56 2.24
CA SER A 11 -21.62 5.57 0.81
C SER A 11 -20.62 4.46 0.45
N PRO A 12 -20.48 4.11 -0.84
CA PRO A 12 -19.42 3.21 -1.32
C PRO A 12 -18.00 3.71 -1.00
N ASP A 13 -17.81 5.03 -0.89
CA ASP A 13 -16.54 5.69 -0.52
C ASP A 13 -16.33 5.77 1.01
N GLY A 14 -17.20 5.12 1.81
CA GLY A 14 -17.19 5.22 3.26
C GLY A 14 -17.62 6.61 3.75
N LEU A 15 -16.82 7.22 4.64
CA LEU A 15 -17.09 8.52 5.25
C LEU A 15 -16.74 9.73 4.34
N GLY A 16 -16.20 9.52 3.13
CA GLY A 16 -15.90 10.61 2.18
C GLY A 16 -14.73 11.53 2.56
N ILE A 17 -14.01 11.26 3.65
CA ILE A 17 -12.90 12.09 4.15
C ILE A 17 -11.76 12.22 3.13
N ALA A 18 -11.39 11.11 2.47
CA ALA A 18 -10.33 11.10 1.47
C ALA A 18 -10.70 11.94 0.24
N LYS A 19 -11.95 11.81 -0.24
CA LYS A 19 -12.49 12.59 -1.36
C LYS A 19 -12.44 14.09 -1.07
N GLY A 20 -12.90 14.52 0.10
CA GLY A 20 -12.90 15.94 0.47
C GLY A 20 -11.50 16.57 0.63
N ARG A 21 -10.47 15.79 0.99
CA ARG A 21 -9.07 16.26 1.01
C ARG A 21 -8.48 16.32 -0.40
N LEU A 22 -8.76 15.31 -1.22
CA LEU A 22 -8.26 15.22 -2.60
C LEU A 22 -8.87 16.32 -3.48
N GLU A 23 -10.19 16.52 -3.46
CA GLU A 23 -10.88 17.53 -4.27
C GLU A 23 -10.29 18.93 -4.04
N LYS A 24 -10.04 19.30 -2.79
CA LYS A 24 -9.45 20.61 -2.43
C LYS A 24 -8.04 20.81 -3.01
N ALA A 25 -7.20 19.78 -2.99
CA ALA A 25 -5.84 19.86 -3.52
C ALA A 25 -5.82 19.75 -5.06
N TRP A 26 -6.69 18.90 -5.61
CA TRP A 26 -6.73 18.56 -7.02
C TRP A 26 -7.30 19.68 -7.90
N ASP A 27 -8.33 20.38 -7.43
CA ASP A 27 -8.95 21.48 -8.18
C ASP A 27 -7.97 22.62 -8.49
N SER A 28 -7.02 22.88 -7.59
CA SER A 28 -5.98 23.91 -7.78
C SER A 28 -4.97 23.50 -8.86
N TYR A 29 -4.55 22.22 -8.85
CA TYR A 29 -3.63 21.67 -9.84
C TYR A 29 -4.26 21.56 -11.24
N VAL A 30 -5.49 21.02 -11.31
CA VAL A 30 -6.21 20.80 -12.58
C VAL A 30 -6.46 22.10 -13.33
N LYS A 31 -6.79 23.18 -12.62
CA LYS A 31 -6.98 24.52 -13.23
C LYS A 31 -5.72 25.03 -13.92
N ALA A 32 -4.54 24.73 -13.39
CA ALA A 32 -3.27 25.17 -13.95
C ALA A 32 -2.80 24.30 -15.14
N VAL A 33 -3.07 22.99 -15.09
CA VAL A 33 -2.45 22.01 -16.01
C VAL A 33 -3.32 21.66 -17.22
N ARG A 34 -4.65 21.64 -17.06
CA ARG A 34 -5.60 21.26 -18.13
C ARG A 34 -5.38 21.96 -19.48
N PRO A 35 -5.16 23.29 -19.55
CA PRO A 35 -5.02 23.97 -20.84
C PRO A 35 -3.86 23.44 -21.69
N VAL A 36 -2.85 22.88 -21.05
CA VAL A 36 -1.63 22.38 -21.70
C VAL A 36 -1.74 20.89 -22.05
N THR A 37 -2.35 20.08 -21.18
CA THR A 37 -2.38 18.62 -21.33
C THR A 37 -3.57 18.09 -22.12
N ASP A 38 -4.70 18.80 -22.10
CA ASP A 38 -5.95 18.32 -22.71
C ASP A 38 -5.85 18.00 -24.21
N PRO A 39 -5.12 18.74 -25.07
CA PRO A 39 -5.04 18.44 -26.51
C PRO A 39 -4.37 17.09 -26.82
N ILE A 40 -3.38 16.70 -26.01
CA ILE A 40 -2.59 15.46 -26.24
C ILE A 40 -3.28 14.27 -25.57
N VAL A 41 -3.78 14.48 -24.34
CA VAL A 41 -4.39 13.43 -23.53
C VAL A 41 -5.72 12.98 -24.13
N LYS A 42 -6.52 13.86 -24.75
CA LYS A 42 -7.83 13.48 -25.32
C LYS A 42 -7.79 12.33 -26.32
N HIS A 43 -6.71 12.25 -27.10
CA HIS A 43 -6.58 11.27 -28.18
C HIS A 43 -5.92 9.96 -27.73
N LEU A 44 -5.06 10.01 -26.70
CA LEU A 44 -4.29 8.86 -26.20
C LEU A 44 -4.89 8.23 -24.93
N ALA A 45 -5.67 8.99 -24.16
CA ALA A 45 -6.27 8.57 -22.89
C ALA A 45 -7.14 7.30 -22.95
N PRO A 46 -8.02 7.07 -23.94
CA PRO A 46 -8.93 5.92 -23.88
C PRO A 46 -8.19 4.57 -23.91
N VAL A 47 -6.98 4.54 -24.48
CA VAL A 47 -6.15 3.33 -24.55
C VAL A 47 -5.15 3.25 -23.38
N LEU A 48 -4.52 4.36 -23.02
CA LEU A 48 -3.45 4.38 -22.02
C LEU A 48 -3.97 4.41 -20.57
N MET A 49 -5.10 5.08 -20.30
CA MET A 49 -5.57 5.29 -18.93
C MET A 49 -5.97 4.01 -18.18
N PRO A 50 -6.64 3.02 -18.79
CA PRO A 50 -6.99 1.78 -18.08
C PRO A 50 -5.77 1.00 -17.60
N LEU A 51 -4.75 0.89 -18.47
CA LEU A 51 -3.48 0.23 -18.17
C LEU A 51 -2.66 1.01 -17.14
N ALA A 52 -2.55 2.33 -17.32
CA ALA A 52 -1.77 3.20 -16.44
C ALA A 52 -2.35 3.24 -15.02
N ARG A 53 -3.68 3.27 -14.86
CA ARG A 53 -4.33 3.29 -13.54
C ARG A 53 -4.07 2.02 -12.75
N GLY A 54 -4.25 0.85 -13.36
CA GLY A 54 -4.00 -0.43 -12.70
C GLY A 54 -2.54 -0.61 -12.29
N ALA A 55 -1.61 -0.27 -13.20
CA ALA A 55 -0.19 -0.34 -12.94
C ALA A 55 0.27 0.64 -11.84
N THR A 56 -0.26 1.86 -11.84
CA THR A 56 0.13 2.87 -10.83
C THR A 56 -0.32 2.46 -9.43
N PHE A 57 -1.54 1.91 -9.29
CA PHE A 57 -2.02 1.43 -8.00
C PHE A 57 -1.20 0.24 -7.49
N ASP A 58 -0.89 -0.74 -8.35
CA ASP A 58 -0.02 -1.87 -8.00
C ASP A 58 1.38 -1.40 -7.58
N LEU A 59 1.96 -0.42 -8.28
CA LEU A 59 3.30 0.10 -7.96
C LEU A 59 3.33 0.95 -6.68
N LEU A 60 2.30 1.75 -6.41
CA LEU A 60 2.17 2.49 -5.16
C LEU A 60 2.00 1.53 -3.98
N GLY A 61 1.11 0.54 -4.12
CA GLY A 61 0.94 -0.52 -3.12
C GLY A 61 2.24 -1.29 -2.90
N PHE A 62 2.94 -1.64 -3.97
CA PHE A 62 4.25 -2.28 -3.91
C PHE A 62 5.29 -1.44 -3.17
N TRP A 63 5.37 -0.12 -3.40
CA TRP A 63 6.30 0.77 -2.69
C TRP A 63 5.99 0.86 -1.19
N ILE A 64 4.71 0.99 -0.83
CA ILE A 64 4.28 0.97 0.57
C ILE A 64 4.66 -0.36 1.22
N SER A 65 4.30 -1.48 0.60
CA SER A 65 4.65 -2.81 1.12
C SER A 65 6.16 -3.04 1.18
N TRP A 66 6.93 -2.53 0.22
CA TRP A 66 8.40 -2.61 0.23
C TRP A 66 8.96 -1.99 1.50
N HIS A 67 8.53 -0.78 1.87
CA HIS A 67 9.05 -0.14 3.08
C HIS A 67 8.47 -0.72 4.38
N LEU A 68 7.19 -1.10 4.40
CA LEU A 68 6.55 -1.61 5.61
C LEU A 68 7.01 -3.03 5.98
N LEU A 69 7.37 -3.84 4.99
CA LEU A 69 7.74 -5.25 5.22
C LEU A 69 9.26 -5.47 5.28
N GLY A 70 10.08 -4.45 5.03
CA GLY A 70 11.54 -4.61 5.01
C GLY A 70 12.08 -5.13 3.66
N GLY A 71 11.43 -4.75 2.57
CA GLY A 71 11.92 -4.93 1.22
C GLY A 71 11.81 -6.36 0.70
N PHE A 72 12.86 -6.82 0.03
CA PHE A 72 12.82 -8.06 -0.77
C PHE A 72 12.55 -9.33 0.06
N GLU A 73 13.14 -9.43 1.24
CA GLU A 73 12.95 -10.58 2.12
C GLU A 73 11.55 -10.58 2.73
N GLY A 74 11.11 -9.44 3.27
CA GLY A 74 9.76 -9.29 3.82
C GLY A 74 8.65 -9.58 2.84
N LEU A 75 8.80 -9.15 1.58
CA LEU A 75 7.84 -9.47 0.53
C LEU A 75 7.76 -10.97 0.22
N GLN A 76 8.86 -11.72 0.38
CA GLN A 76 8.84 -13.18 0.26
C GLN A 76 8.22 -13.84 1.49
N SER A 77 8.70 -13.50 2.68
CA SER A 77 8.30 -14.21 3.91
C SER A 77 6.88 -13.86 4.36
N GLN A 78 6.47 -12.60 4.23
CA GLN A 78 5.18 -12.12 4.73
C GLN A 78 4.06 -12.19 3.68
N LEU A 79 4.38 -11.99 2.40
CA LEU A 79 3.38 -12.01 1.31
C LEU A 79 3.50 -13.23 0.37
N GLY A 80 4.45 -14.14 0.63
CA GLY A 80 4.65 -15.32 -0.21
C GLY A 80 5.07 -15.01 -1.65
N MET A 81 5.60 -13.81 -1.91
CA MET A 81 5.84 -13.35 -3.28
C MET A 81 7.08 -14.03 -3.86
N SER A 82 6.99 -14.63 -5.04
CA SER A 82 8.15 -15.24 -5.68
C SER A 82 9.23 -14.21 -6.05
N ARG A 83 10.50 -14.60 -5.99
CA ARG A 83 11.65 -13.74 -6.35
C ARG A 83 11.46 -13.08 -7.72
N SER A 84 11.03 -13.86 -8.71
CA SER A 84 10.76 -13.37 -10.07
C SER A 84 9.67 -12.31 -10.11
N ALA A 85 8.61 -12.44 -9.28
CA ALA A 85 7.56 -11.44 -9.21
C ALA A 85 8.05 -10.13 -8.58
N ILE A 86 8.90 -10.21 -7.55
CA ILE A 86 9.51 -9.02 -6.93
C ILE A 86 10.43 -8.30 -7.93
N TYR A 87 11.31 -9.03 -8.62
CA TYR A 87 12.20 -8.43 -9.62
C TYR A 87 11.42 -7.73 -10.75
N ARG A 88 10.32 -8.33 -11.23
CA ARG A 88 9.46 -7.68 -12.24
C ARG A 88 8.88 -6.37 -11.75
N ARG A 89 8.43 -6.31 -10.49
CA ARG A 89 7.88 -5.09 -9.89
C ARG A 89 8.95 -4.04 -9.64
N VAL A 90 10.13 -4.41 -9.16
CA VAL A 90 11.27 -3.47 -9.04
C VAL A 90 11.65 -2.89 -10.40
N ALA A 91 11.74 -3.72 -11.44
CA ALA A 91 12.07 -3.25 -12.79
C ALA A 91 10.99 -2.31 -13.36
N LEU A 92 9.72 -2.64 -13.14
CA LEU A 92 8.61 -1.77 -13.56
C LEU A 92 8.59 -0.47 -12.78
N PHE A 93 8.83 -0.51 -11.46
CA PHE A 93 8.90 0.68 -10.61
C PHE A 93 9.99 1.63 -11.10
N ARG A 94 11.21 1.12 -11.38
CA ARG A 94 12.32 1.90 -11.93
C ARG A 94 11.99 2.52 -13.29
N LYS A 95 11.23 1.82 -14.14
CA LYS A 95 10.79 2.36 -15.43
C LYS A 95 9.81 3.51 -15.30
N VAL A 96 8.95 3.48 -14.28
CA VAL A 96 7.91 4.49 -14.08
C VAL A 96 8.41 5.70 -13.29
N PHE A 97 9.20 5.47 -12.24
CA PHE A 97 9.61 6.51 -11.29
C PHE A 97 11.10 6.87 -11.40
N GLY A 98 11.87 6.19 -12.25
CA GLY A 98 13.28 6.48 -12.52
C GLY A 98 14.26 5.88 -11.50
N GLU A 99 13.82 5.59 -10.28
CA GLU A 99 14.69 5.15 -9.19
C GLU A 99 14.25 3.81 -8.57
N HIS A 100 15.12 3.24 -7.74
CA HIS A 100 14.82 2.03 -6.98
C HIS A 100 13.82 2.35 -5.85
N PRO A 101 12.83 1.48 -5.55
CA PRO A 101 11.82 1.75 -4.52
C PRO A 101 12.43 2.04 -3.14
N ASP A 102 13.61 1.52 -2.86
CA ASP A 102 14.30 1.71 -1.57
C ASP A 102 14.78 3.15 -1.32
N VAL A 103 15.19 3.86 -2.38
CA VAL A 103 15.67 5.25 -2.27
C VAL A 103 14.60 6.26 -2.63
N TYR A 104 13.62 5.85 -3.43
CA TYR A 104 12.60 6.74 -3.93
C TYR A 104 11.66 7.20 -2.82
N ARG A 105 11.40 8.51 -2.78
CA ARG A 105 10.47 9.15 -1.84
C ARG A 105 9.38 9.88 -2.61
N PHE A 106 8.12 9.51 -2.36
CA PHE A 106 6.99 10.26 -2.89
C PHE A 106 6.85 11.59 -2.12
N PRO A 107 6.89 12.74 -2.81
CA PRO A 107 6.68 14.02 -2.16
C PRO A 107 5.33 14.07 -1.44
N GLY A 108 5.34 14.43 -0.15
CA GLY A 108 4.14 14.54 0.68
C GLY A 108 3.59 13.20 1.21
N ILE A 109 4.31 12.09 1.05
CA ILE A 109 3.97 10.80 1.66
C ILE A 109 5.10 10.37 2.60
N ASP A 110 4.82 10.40 3.91
CA ASP A 110 5.71 9.89 4.95
C ASP A 110 5.20 8.57 5.52
N LEU A 111 6.08 7.56 5.59
CA LEU A 111 5.76 6.26 6.17
C LEU A 111 6.34 6.15 7.58
N ASN A 112 5.47 6.05 8.58
CA ASN A 112 5.86 5.72 9.95
C ASN A 112 5.83 4.20 10.15
N VAL A 113 6.95 3.53 9.84
CA VAL A 113 7.09 2.07 9.95
C VAL A 113 6.91 1.60 11.40
N GLU A 114 7.48 2.32 12.36
CA GLU A 114 7.39 1.96 13.77
C GLU A 114 5.95 2.07 14.29
N GLY A 115 5.25 3.15 13.93
CA GLY A 115 3.82 3.32 14.23
C GLY A 115 2.97 2.24 13.59
N PHE A 116 3.32 1.80 12.38
CA PHE A 116 2.62 0.71 11.70
C PHE A 116 2.80 -0.64 12.41
N ILE A 117 4.04 -0.98 12.83
CA ILE A 117 4.31 -2.22 13.57
C ILE A 117 3.59 -2.21 14.93
N ARG A 118 3.70 -1.11 15.69
CA ARG A 118 3.01 -0.94 16.99
C ARG A 118 1.48 -0.97 16.86
N GLY A 119 0.95 -0.58 15.71
CA GLY A 119 -0.48 -0.56 15.42
C GLY A 119 -1.12 -1.92 15.12
N GLY A 120 -0.35 -3.02 15.13
CA GLY A 120 -0.89 -4.38 15.00
C GLY A 120 -0.51 -5.15 13.74
N PHE A 121 0.56 -4.74 13.03
CA PHE A 121 1.18 -5.60 12.00
C PHE A 121 2.30 -6.48 12.58
N ALA A 122 2.47 -6.54 13.91
CA ALA A 122 3.23 -7.63 14.50
C ALA A 122 2.50 -8.94 14.17
N PRO A 123 3.10 -9.89 13.44
CA PRO A 123 2.51 -11.21 13.31
C PRO A 123 2.28 -11.73 14.73
N ASP A 124 1.08 -12.25 15.02
CA ASP A 124 0.76 -12.88 16.30
C ASP A 124 1.83 -13.93 16.62
N THR A 125 2.84 -13.52 17.38
CA THR A 125 3.88 -14.38 17.95
C THR A 125 3.46 -14.76 19.37
N THR A 126 2.15 -14.94 19.56
CA THR A 126 1.49 -15.29 20.83
C THR A 126 1.27 -16.80 20.96
N ALA A 127 1.91 -17.61 20.11
CA ALA A 127 1.90 -19.06 20.23
C ALA A 127 3.07 -19.61 21.10
N GLU A 128 4.16 -18.87 21.34
CA GLU A 128 5.34 -19.42 22.03
C GLU A 128 5.50 -19.00 23.51
N THR A 129 4.97 -17.85 23.94
CA THR A 129 5.15 -17.40 25.35
C THR A 129 4.20 -18.09 26.34
N THR A 130 3.11 -18.69 25.87
CA THR A 130 2.14 -19.37 26.74
C THR A 130 2.56 -20.80 27.11
N ALA A 131 3.51 -21.40 26.39
CA ALA A 131 4.03 -22.74 26.70
C ALA A 131 5.08 -22.71 27.82
N GLU A 132 5.93 -21.67 27.86
CA GLU A 132 7.02 -21.59 28.85
C GLU A 132 6.51 -21.20 30.25
N THR A 133 5.41 -20.45 30.34
CA THR A 133 4.79 -20.11 31.64
C THR A 133 3.93 -21.25 32.20
N ALA A 134 3.44 -22.16 31.34
CA ALA A 134 2.66 -23.34 31.78
C ALA A 134 3.56 -24.46 32.32
N ALA A 135 4.77 -24.64 31.76
CA ALA A 135 5.74 -25.61 32.26
C ALA A 135 6.30 -25.25 33.65
N ALA A 136 6.59 -23.96 33.90
CA ALA A 136 7.13 -23.50 35.17
C ALA A 136 6.13 -23.59 36.36
N LYS A 137 4.83 -23.72 36.08
CA LYS A 137 3.80 -23.80 37.14
C LYS A 137 3.49 -25.22 37.61
N VAL A 138 3.97 -26.25 36.90
CA VAL A 138 3.77 -27.66 37.26
C VAL A 138 4.91 -28.20 38.13
N GLU A 139 6.13 -27.65 38.03
CA GLU A 139 7.30 -28.09 38.81
C GLU A 139 7.45 -27.48 40.22
N HIS A 140 6.48 -26.68 40.69
CA HIS A 140 6.50 -26.08 42.05
C HIS A 140 5.28 -26.47 42.89
N SER A 141 4.63 -27.58 42.57
CA SER A 141 3.52 -28.14 43.36
C SER A 141 3.64 -29.65 43.59
N GLU A 142 4.87 -30.15 43.74
CA GLU A 142 5.15 -31.43 44.41
C GLU A 142 6.01 -31.19 45.67
#